data_AF-A0A0Q7BA80-F1
#
_entry.id   AF-A0A0Q7BA80-F1
#
_cell.length_a   1.000
_cell.length_b   1.000
_cell.length_c   1.000
_cell.angle_alpha   90.00
_cell.angle_beta   90.00
_cell.angle_gamma   90.00
#
_symmetry.space_group_name_H-M   'P 1'
#
loop_
_entity.id
_entity.type
_entity.pdbx_description
1 polymer ?
#
loop_
_entity_poly.entity_id
_entity_poly.type
_entity_poly.pdbx_seq_one_letter_code
_entity_poly.pdbx_strand_id
1 'polypeptide(L)'
;MCVDLRGLGDRLRAQALRQQTTPAALTRQAVLLLLKAQSGGEEAVLPEPVQRPTRGVVKVTMRVSGAHAASLAARARAADMSQGDYVSSLLDGVAPVALPADHASAVKALMASTDRVAALSADLNTFLRVLGRASVPQLEPYRASITSLAKDVRQHLATAAALIAELRPARRPRR
;
A
#
# COMPACT_ATOMS: atom_id res chain seq x y z
N MET A 1 -10.08 -8.12 -18.63
CA MET A 1 -10.42 -8.44 -20.03
C MET A 1 -10.69 -9.93 -20.11
N CYS A 2 -11.86 -10.35 -20.59
CA CYS A 2 -12.21 -11.77 -20.75
C CYS A 2 -12.02 -12.13 -22.23
N VAL A 3 -11.38 -13.25 -22.52
CA VAL A 3 -11.21 -13.74 -23.90
C VAL A 3 -12.41 -14.64 -24.21
N ASP A 4 -13.23 -14.24 -25.18
CA ASP A 4 -14.33 -15.07 -25.67
C ASP A 4 -13.78 -16.14 -26.63
N LEU A 5 -13.91 -17.41 -26.23
CA LEU A 5 -13.46 -18.56 -27.00
C LEU A 5 -14.49 -19.04 -28.03
N ARG A 6 -15.60 -18.30 -28.26
CA ARG A 6 -16.63 -18.56 -29.30
C ARG A 6 -17.01 -20.04 -29.45
N GLY A 7 -17.41 -20.67 -28.35
CA GLY A 7 -17.87 -22.08 -28.33
C GLY A 7 -16.77 -23.13 -28.09
N LEU A 8 -15.49 -22.77 -28.02
CA LEU A 8 -14.41 -23.72 -27.66
C LEU A 8 -14.40 -24.09 -26.16
N GLY A 9 -15.13 -23.35 -25.32
CA GLY A 9 -15.04 -23.43 -23.87
C GLY A 9 -15.37 -24.81 -23.28
N ASP A 10 -16.36 -25.51 -23.83
CA ASP A 10 -16.76 -26.83 -23.34
C ASP A 10 -15.73 -27.90 -23.71
N ARG A 11 -15.19 -27.84 -24.92
CA ARG A 11 -14.11 -28.74 -25.38
C ARG A 11 -12.83 -28.53 -24.58
N LEU A 12 -12.49 -27.27 -24.31
CA LEU A 12 -11.34 -26.91 -23.49
C LEU A 12 -11.51 -27.39 -22.03
N ARG A 13 -12.72 -27.30 -21.47
CA ARG A 13 -13.04 -27.84 -20.14
C ARG A 13 -12.92 -29.37 -20.10
N ALA A 14 -13.46 -30.08 -21.08
CA ALA A 14 -13.34 -31.53 -21.18
C ALA A 14 -11.87 -31.97 -21.32
N GLN A 15 -11.09 -31.24 -22.12
CA GLN A 15 -9.66 -31.52 -22.29
C GLN A 15 -8.86 -31.28 -21.02
N ALA A 16 -9.13 -30.18 -20.31
CA ALA A 16 -8.48 -29.87 -19.06
C ALA A 16 -8.76 -30.93 -17.99
N LEU A 17 -10.00 -31.43 -17.94
CA LEU A 17 -10.40 -32.50 -17.03
C LEU A 17 -9.64 -33.81 -17.30
N ARG A 18 -9.49 -34.19 -18.57
CA ARG A 18 -8.70 -35.38 -18.98
C ARG A 18 -7.23 -35.27 -18.61
N GLN A 19 -6.67 -34.05 -18.64
CA GLN A 19 -5.27 -33.78 -18.32
C GLN A 19 -5.05 -33.35 -16.85
N GLN A 20 -6.06 -33.48 -16.00
CA GLN A 20 -6.03 -33.08 -14.59
C GLN A 20 -5.49 -31.65 -14.38
N THR A 21 -5.84 -30.74 -15.29
CA THR A 21 -5.40 -29.34 -15.27
C THR A 21 -6.60 -28.40 -15.33
N THR A 22 -6.35 -27.09 -15.25
CA THR A 22 -7.41 -26.08 -15.41
C THR A 22 -7.49 -25.61 -16.87
N PRO A 23 -8.69 -25.20 -17.35
CA PRO A 23 -8.83 -24.67 -18.71
C PRO A 23 -7.90 -23.48 -18.99
N ALA A 24 -7.66 -22.63 -17.98
CA ALA A 24 -6.73 -21.51 -18.08
C ALA A 24 -5.27 -21.96 -18.22
N ALA A 25 -4.85 -22.98 -17.46
CA ALA A 25 -3.50 -23.56 -17.59
C ALA A 25 -3.30 -24.20 -18.97
N LEU A 26 -4.29 -24.97 -19.44
CA LEU A 26 -4.27 -25.57 -20.77
C LEU A 26 -4.19 -24.51 -21.88
N THR A 27 -4.98 -23.44 -21.78
CA THR A 27 -4.95 -22.33 -22.74
C THR A 27 -3.59 -21.65 -22.75
N ARG A 28 -3.02 -21.39 -21.56
CA ARG A 28 -1.70 -20.77 -21.43
C ARG A 28 -0.61 -21.62 -22.09
N GLN A 29 -0.64 -22.94 -21.87
CA GLN A 29 0.31 -23.87 -22.48
C GLN A 29 0.17 -23.90 -24.01
N ALA A 30 -1.07 -23.95 -24.53
CA ALA A 30 -1.32 -23.91 -25.96
C ALA A 30 -0.84 -22.61 -26.61
N VAL A 31 -1.08 -21.46 -25.98
CA VAL A 31 -0.60 -20.16 -26.44
C VAL A 31 0.93 -20.10 -26.43
N LEU A 32 1.58 -20.63 -25.38
CA LEU A 32 3.05 -20.69 -25.33
C LEU A 32 3.63 -21.55 -26.46
N LEU A 33 3.03 -22.69 -26.77
CA LEU A 33 3.45 -23.54 -27.90
C LEU A 33 3.28 -22.82 -29.24
N LEU A 34 2.15 -22.13 -29.44
CA LEU A 34 1.88 -21.36 -30.66
C LEU A 34 2.86 -20.19 -30.83
N LEU A 35 3.22 -19.51 -29.73
CA LEU A 35 4.21 -18.44 -29.76
C LEU A 35 5.60 -19.00 -30.06
N LYS A 36 6.02 -20.10 -29.42
CA LYS A 36 7.30 -20.78 -29.70
C LYS A 36 7.42 -21.24 -31.16
N ALA A 37 6.33 -21.74 -31.75
CA ALA A 37 6.29 -22.15 -33.16
C ALA A 37 6.43 -20.96 -34.13
N GLN A 38 5.96 -19.77 -33.72
CA GLN A 38 6.11 -18.54 -34.51
C GLN A 38 7.47 -17.86 -34.32
N SER A 39 8.14 -18.10 -33.20
CA SER A 39 9.46 -17.51 -32.87
C SER A 39 10.65 -18.24 -33.48
N GLY A 40 10.43 -19.19 -34.40
CA GLY A 40 11.45 -19.84 -35.24
C GLY A 40 12.90 -19.77 -34.75
N GLY A 41 13.25 -20.61 -33.77
CA GLY A 41 14.66 -20.94 -33.49
C GLY A 41 15.37 -20.10 -32.43
N GLU A 42 14.88 -20.09 -31.18
CA GLU A 42 15.77 -19.90 -30.03
C GLU A 42 15.58 -21.02 -29.00
N GLU A 43 16.72 -21.48 -28.51
CA GLU A 43 16.97 -22.70 -27.77
C GLU A 43 16.14 -22.81 -26.47
N ALA A 44 15.76 -24.05 -26.17
CA ALA A 44 14.87 -24.39 -25.08
C ALA A 44 15.48 -24.11 -23.70
N VAL A 45 15.21 -22.93 -23.15
CA VAL A 45 15.15 -22.78 -21.69
C VAL A 45 13.84 -23.45 -21.25
N LEU A 46 13.97 -24.63 -20.64
CA LEU A 46 12.89 -25.27 -19.89
C LEU A 46 12.30 -24.20 -18.95
N PRO A 47 10.97 -23.99 -18.91
CA PRO A 47 10.43 -23.12 -17.89
C PRO A 47 10.75 -23.76 -16.54
N GLU A 48 11.59 -23.09 -15.75
CA GLU A 48 11.80 -23.47 -14.36
C GLU A 48 10.44 -23.74 -13.71
N PRO A 49 10.30 -24.80 -12.90
CA PRO A 49 9.08 -25.05 -12.16
C PRO A 49 8.73 -23.75 -11.44
N VAL A 50 7.54 -23.22 -11.73
CA VAL A 50 7.05 -21.94 -11.20
C VAL A 50 7.37 -21.90 -9.72
N GLN A 51 8.42 -21.16 -9.37
CA GLN A 51 8.86 -21.03 -8.00
C GLN A 51 7.63 -20.55 -7.23
N ARG A 52 7.17 -21.36 -6.25
CA ARG A 52 6.08 -20.95 -5.37
C ARG A 52 6.47 -19.57 -4.84
N PRO A 53 5.71 -18.51 -5.12
CA PRO A 53 6.07 -17.20 -4.60
C PRO A 53 5.89 -17.27 -3.08
N THR A 54 7.00 -17.40 -2.36
CA THR A 54 7.02 -17.39 -0.89
C THR A 54 6.79 -15.99 -0.32
N ARG A 55 6.52 -14.97 -1.16
CA ARG A 55 6.12 -13.61 -0.79
C ARG A 55 5.56 -12.83 -1.99
N GLY A 56 4.50 -13.34 -2.63
CA GLY A 56 3.87 -12.68 -3.77
C GLY A 56 2.36 -12.53 -3.62
N VAL A 57 1.81 -11.40 -4.06
CA VAL A 57 0.36 -11.18 -4.12
C VAL A 57 -0.23 -12.07 -5.22
N VAL A 58 -1.13 -12.99 -4.86
CA VAL A 58 -1.83 -13.87 -5.80
C VAL A 58 -3.21 -13.31 -6.10
N LYS A 59 -3.53 -13.15 -7.39
CA LYS A 59 -4.86 -12.70 -7.80
C LYS A 59 -5.88 -13.85 -7.68
N VAL A 60 -6.83 -13.71 -6.77
CA VAL A 60 -7.98 -14.62 -6.63
C VAL A 60 -9.20 -14.03 -7.34
N THR A 61 -9.98 -14.86 -8.02
CA THR A 61 -11.28 -14.46 -8.61
C THR A 61 -12.38 -15.19 -7.87
N MET A 62 -13.25 -14.45 -7.16
CA MET A 62 -14.41 -15.02 -6.46
C MET A 62 -15.72 -14.61 -7.13
N ARG A 63 -16.74 -15.47 -7.02
CA ARG A 63 -18.12 -15.15 -7.41
C ARG A 63 -18.94 -14.91 -6.15
N VAL A 64 -19.59 -13.75 -6.08
CA VAL A 64 -20.48 -13.35 -4.99
C VAL A 64 -21.69 -12.64 -5.59
N SER A 65 -22.79 -12.52 -4.85
CA SER A 65 -23.92 -11.71 -5.28
C SER A 65 -23.53 -10.22 -5.32
N GLY A 66 -24.26 -9.43 -6.11
CA GLY A 66 -24.04 -7.97 -6.21
C GLY A 66 -24.14 -7.27 -4.86
N ALA A 67 -25.09 -7.68 -4.01
CA ALA A 67 -25.25 -7.14 -2.65
C ALA A 67 -24.01 -7.37 -1.78
N HIS A 68 -23.42 -8.57 -1.82
CA HIS A 68 -22.19 -8.86 -1.09
C HIS A 68 -20.98 -8.11 -1.64
N ALA A 69 -20.88 -7.95 -2.97
CA ALA A 69 -19.82 -7.16 -3.58
C ALA A 69 -19.89 -5.67 -3.16
N ALA A 70 -21.09 -5.09 -3.15
CA ALA A 70 -21.32 -3.72 -2.69
C ALA A 70 -20.99 -3.57 -1.19
N SER A 71 -21.41 -4.53 -0.38
CA SER A 71 -21.15 -4.56 1.06
C SER A 71 -19.67 -4.68 1.37
N LEU A 72 -18.93 -5.54 0.65
CA LEU A 72 -17.48 -5.65 0.74
C LEU A 72 -16.80 -4.32 0.41
N ALA A 73 -17.18 -3.69 -0.70
CA ALA A 73 -16.62 -2.41 -1.11
C ALA A 73 -16.90 -1.29 -0.09
N ALA A 74 -18.09 -1.27 0.50
CA ALA A 74 -18.46 -0.30 1.53
C ALA A 74 -17.66 -0.49 2.82
N ARG A 75 -17.56 -1.73 3.33
CA ARG A 75 -16.83 -2.01 4.57
C ARG A 75 -15.32 -1.82 4.42
N ALA A 76 -14.74 -2.24 3.30
CA ALA A 76 -13.33 -1.99 3.00
C ALA A 76 -13.02 -0.49 2.99
N ARG A 77 -13.88 0.32 2.34
CA ARG A 77 -13.74 1.78 2.35
C ARG A 77 -13.91 2.40 3.73
N ALA A 78 -14.88 1.93 4.52
CA ALA A 78 -15.11 2.43 5.87
C ALA A 78 -13.91 2.14 6.80
N ALA A 79 -13.17 1.07 6.55
CA ALA A 79 -11.92 0.74 7.26
C ALA A 79 -10.66 1.35 6.63
N ASP A 80 -10.79 2.18 5.58
CA ASP A 80 -9.68 2.75 4.79
C ASP A 80 -8.70 1.69 4.24
N MET A 81 -9.24 0.52 3.86
CA MET A 81 -8.49 -0.60 3.30
C MET A 81 -8.82 -0.85 1.83
N SER A 82 -7.90 -1.48 1.11
CA SER A 82 -8.25 -2.08 -0.18
C SER A 82 -9.18 -3.28 0.03
N GLN A 83 -9.99 -3.63 -0.97
CA GLN A 83 -10.85 -4.82 -0.86
C GLN A 83 -10.05 -6.11 -0.68
N GLY A 84 -8.83 -6.18 -1.25
CA GLY A 84 -7.95 -7.34 -1.10
C GLY A 84 -7.44 -7.47 0.33
N ASP A 85 -6.92 -6.37 0.90
CA ASP A 85 -6.42 -6.36 2.28
C ASP A 85 -7.55 -6.58 3.29
N TYR A 86 -8.74 -6.03 3.01
CA TYR A 86 -9.92 -6.28 3.83
C TYR A 86 -10.31 -7.76 3.83
N VAL A 87 -10.29 -8.43 2.67
CA VAL A 87 -10.52 -9.89 2.59
C VAL A 87 -9.40 -10.67 3.28
N SER A 88 -8.14 -10.30 3.10
CA SER A 88 -7.00 -10.93 3.78
C SER A 88 -7.15 -10.84 5.31
N SER A 89 -7.48 -9.66 5.84
CA SER A 89 -7.75 -9.49 7.27
C SER A 89 -8.88 -10.38 7.77
N LEU A 90 -9.96 -10.50 6.99
CA LEU A 90 -11.06 -11.42 7.33
C LEU A 90 -10.62 -12.88 7.34
N LEU A 91 -9.75 -13.29 6.41
CA LEU A 91 -9.17 -14.64 6.39
C LEU A 91 -8.24 -14.89 7.58
N ASP A 92 -7.57 -13.84 8.07
CA ASP A 92 -6.75 -13.87 9.28
C ASP A 92 -7.60 -13.84 10.57
N GLY A 93 -8.94 -13.85 10.45
CA GLY A 93 -9.88 -13.83 11.58
C GLY A 93 -10.07 -12.45 12.21
N VAL A 94 -9.52 -11.40 11.60
CA VAL A 94 -9.63 -10.01 12.07
C VAL A 94 -10.70 -9.30 11.25
N ALA A 95 -11.79 -8.87 11.88
CA ALA A 95 -12.81 -8.04 11.25
C ALA A 95 -12.45 -6.54 11.43
N PRO A 96 -11.99 -5.83 10.38
CA PRO A 96 -11.62 -4.43 10.51
C PRO A 96 -12.84 -3.58 10.85
N VAL A 97 -12.68 -2.72 11.86
CA VAL A 97 -13.72 -1.79 12.31
C VAL A 97 -13.74 -0.56 11.40
N ALA A 98 -14.92 -0.01 11.18
CA ALA A 98 -15.06 1.26 10.46
C ALA A 98 -14.36 2.39 11.23
N LEU A 99 -13.61 3.20 10.52
CA LEU A 99 -13.01 4.41 11.07
C LEU A 99 -14.11 5.45 11.36
N PRO A 100 -13.92 6.30 12.37
CA PRO A 100 -14.79 7.45 12.62
C PRO A 100 -14.95 8.32 11.38
N ALA A 101 -16.13 8.90 11.18
CA ALA A 101 -16.44 9.72 10.01
C ALA A 101 -15.52 10.94 9.85
N ASP A 102 -14.98 11.43 10.96
CA ASP A 102 -14.07 12.57 11.05
C ASP A 102 -12.58 12.18 11.01
N HIS A 103 -12.25 10.89 10.86
CA HIS A 103 -10.87 10.41 10.92
C HIS A 103 -9.95 11.12 9.91
N ALA A 104 -10.40 11.24 8.65
CA ALA A 104 -9.62 11.92 7.61
C ALA A 104 -9.41 13.42 7.93
N SER A 105 -10.43 14.09 8.48
CA SER A 105 -10.29 15.48 8.92
C SER A 105 -9.39 15.61 10.14
N ALA A 106 -9.45 14.67 11.08
CA ALA A 106 -8.61 14.64 12.28
C ALA A 106 -7.13 14.44 11.90
N VAL A 107 -6.83 13.50 11.00
CA VAL A 107 -5.47 13.29 10.46
C VAL A 107 -4.97 14.55 9.76
N LYS A 108 -5.80 15.20 8.93
CA LYS A 108 -5.44 16.46 8.27
C LYS A 108 -5.18 17.60 9.25
N ALA A 109 -6.01 17.72 10.29
CA ALA A 109 -5.84 18.72 11.34
C ALA A 109 -4.55 18.47 12.15
N LEU A 110 -4.25 17.21 12.44
CA LEU A 110 -3.02 16.80 13.09
C LEU A 110 -1.79 17.17 12.24
N MET A 111 -1.81 16.83 10.94
CA MET A 111 -0.74 17.23 10.00
C MET A 111 -0.52 18.74 10.00
N ALA A 112 -1.60 19.52 9.87
CA ALA A 112 -1.50 20.98 9.87
C ALA A 112 -0.95 21.55 11.19
N SER A 113 -1.28 20.92 12.32
CA SER A 113 -0.72 21.28 13.63
C SER A 113 0.77 21.00 13.70
N THR A 114 1.20 19.81 13.25
CA THR A 114 2.62 19.42 13.19
C THR A 114 3.42 20.34 12.28
N ASP A 115 2.88 20.72 11.12
CA ASP A 115 3.50 21.68 10.20
C ASP A 115 3.71 23.06 10.86
N ARG A 116 2.72 23.54 11.64
CA ARG A 116 2.85 24.81 12.40
C ARG A 116 3.92 24.73 13.46
N VAL A 117 4.01 23.62 14.20
CA VAL A 117 5.05 23.42 15.23
C VAL A 117 6.43 23.34 14.58
N ALA A 118 6.55 22.73 13.39
CA ALA A 118 7.79 22.70 12.63
C ALA A 118 8.23 24.10 12.20
N ALA A 119 7.32 24.94 11.71
CA ALA A 119 7.60 26.33 11.38
C ALA A 119 8.08 27.11 12.62
N LEU A 120 7.36 27.01 13.75
CA LEU A 120 7.76 27.65 15.01
C LEU A 120 9.15 27.19 15.48
N SER A 121 9.47 25.90 15.33
CA SER A 121 10.80 25.38 15.67
C SER A 121 11.89 25.99 14.78
N ALA A 122 11.61 26.21 13.49
CA ALA A 122 12.54 26.85 12.57
C ALA A 122 12.77 28.33 12.95
N ASP A 123 11.72 29.03 13.35
CA ASP A 123 11.79 30.42 13.82
C ASP A 123 12.59 30.53 15.12
N LEU A 124 12.36 29.64 16.10
CA LEU A 124 13.14 29.56 17.33
C LEU A 124 14.63 29.32 17.07
N ASN A 125 14.96 28.43 16.14
CA ASN A 125 16.35 28.19 15.74
C ASN A 125 16.99 29.40 15.06
N THR A 126 16.21 30.14 14.25
CA THR A 126 16.65 31.38 13.62
C THR A 126 16.92 32.46 14.67
N PHE A 127 16.01 32.63 15.63
CA PHE A 127 16.17 33.55 16.75
C PHE A 127 17.40 33.21 17.59
N LEU A 128 17.61 31.93 17.93
CA LEU A 128 18.80 31.46 18.62
C LEU A 128 20.09 31.79 17.87
N ARG A 129 20.09 31.64 16.53
CA ARG A 129 21.24 31.96 15.69
C ARG A 129 21.55 33.46 15.69
N VAL A 130 20.51 34.30 15.66
CA VAL A 130 20.65 35.76 15.73
C VAL A 130 21.17 36.18 17.12
N LEU A 131 20.58 35.65 18.20
CA LEU A 131 21.08 35.85 19.54
C LEU A 131 22.54 35.40 19.67
N GLY A 132 22.93 34.28 19.06
CA GLY A 132 24.32 33.78 19.05
C GLY A 132 25.33 34.77 18.49
N ARG A 133 24.90 35.67 17.60
CA ARG A 133 25.75 36.71 17.00
C ARG A 133 25.80 38.00 17.83
N ALA A 134 24.75 38.29 18.59
CA ALA A 134 24.69 39.40 19.55
C ALA A 134 25.09 38.88 20.94
N SER A 135 26.38 38.82 21.24
CA SER A 135 26.89 38.24 22.49
C SER A 135 26.48 39.10 23.70
N VAL A 136 25.35 38.77 24.34
CA VAL A 136 24.84 39.40 25.57
C VAL A 136 25.03 38.42 26.74
N PRO A 137 25.94 38.68 27.68
CA PRO A 137 26.27 37.75 28.79
C PRO A 137 25.09 37.37 29.68
N GLN A 138 24.10 38.26 29.82
CA GLN A 138 22.90 38.07 30.63
C GLN A 138 21.96 36.99 30.08
N LEU A 139 22.13 36.59 28.81
CA LEU A 139 21.26 35.63 28.13
C LEU A 139 21.82 34.20 28.10
N GLU A 140 23.07 33.98 28.53
CA GLU A 140 23.72 32.66 28.52
C GLU A 140 22.92 31.55 29.23
N PRO A 141 22.30 31.77 30.41
CA PRO A 141 21.49 30.73 31.07
C PRO A 141 20.29 30.29 30.22
N TYR A 142 19.69 31.21 29.47
CA TYR A 142 18.52 30.93 28.62
C TYR A 142 18.92 30.22 27.33
N ARG A 143 20.16 30.40 26.83
CA ARG A 143 20.63 29.74 25.60
C ARG A 143 20.66 28.23 25.73
N ALA A 144 21.19 27.71 26.83
CA ALA A 144 21.28 26.27 27.05
C ALA A 144 19.87 25.65 27.08
N SER A 145 18.94 26.26 27.82
CA SER A 145 17.55 25.81 27.90
C SER A 145 16.82 25.86 26.57
N ILE A 146 16.93 26.96 25.80
CA ILE A 146 16.27 27.08 24.49
C ILE A 146 16.90 26.13 23.46
N THR A 147 18.21 25.89 23.52
CA THR A 147 18.89 24.91 22.66
C THR A 147 18.40 23.49 22.95
N SER A 148 18.24 23.13 24.22
CA SER A 148 17.62 21.86 24.63
C SER A 148 16.20 21.75 24.11
N LEU A 149 15.37 22.78 24.32
CA LEU A 149 14.00 22.81 23.84
C LEU A 149 13.90 22.64 22.32
N ALA A 150 14.77 23.30 21.56
CA ALA A 150 14.81 23.16 20.09
C ALA A 150 15.23 21.74 19.65
N LYS A 151 16.06 21.04 20.43
CA LYS A 151 16.38 19.63 20.20
C LYS A 151 15.19 18.73 20.51
N ASP A 152 14.52 18.96 21.64
CA ASP A 152 13.37 18.16 22.08
C ASP A 152 12.19 18.30 21.11
N VAL A 153 11.90 19.52 20.64
CA VAL A 153 10.87 19.77 19.63
C VAL A 153 11.20 19.07 18.31
N ARG A 154 12.46 19.11 17.85
CA ARG A 154 12.86 18.38 16.63
C ARG A 154 12.69 16.87 16.77
N GLN A 155 13.05 16.31 17.92
CA GLN A 155 12.86 14.89 18.18
C GLN A 155 11.37 14.53 18.17
N HIS A 156 10.53 15.33 18.84
CA HIS A 156 9.09 15.12 18.85
C HIS A 156 8.47 15.20 17.45
N LEU A 157 8.89 16.20 16.65
CA LEU A 157 8.45 16.35 15.26
C LEU A 157 8.86 15.16 14.39
N ALA A 158 10.07 14.60 14.59
CA ALA A 158 10.50 13.41 13.87
C ALA A 158 9.62 12.19 14.20
N THR A 159 9.31 11.99 15.49
CA THR A 159 8.39 10.93 15.92
C THR A 159 6.97 11.14 15.38
N ALA A 160 6.44 12.36 15.47
CA ALA A 160 5.12 12.71 14.95
C ALA A 160 5.03 12.50 13.43
N ALA A 161 6.07 12.90 12.69
CA ALA A 161 6.13 12.70 11.24
C ALA A 161 6.13 11.21 10.85
N ALA A 162 6.85 10.37 11.60
CA ALA A 162 6.84 8.92 11.38
C ALA A 162 5.46 8.33 11.61
N LEU A 163 4.81 8.65 12.73
CA LEU A 163 3.45 8.18 13.05
C LEU A 163 2.42 8.68 12.03
N ILE A 164 2.51 9.94 11.59
CA ILE A 164 1.65 10.49 10.53
C ILE A 164 1.86 9.76 9.20
N ALA A 165 3.09 9.33 8.89
CA ALA A 165 3.39 8.56 7.69
C ALA A 165 2.76 7.15 7.75
N GLU A 166 2.69 6.54 8.94
CA GLU A 166 2.00 5.26 9.16
C GLU A 166 0.47 5.39 9.05
N LEU A 167 -0.08 6.54 9.48
CA LEU A 167 -1.51 6.85 9.36
C LEU A 167 -1.94 7.20 7.92
N ARG A 168 -1.00 7.40 7.00
CA ARG A 168 -1.34 7.67 5.61
C ARG A 168 -1.82 6.38 4.96
N PRO A 169 -3.04 6.32 4.41
CA PRO A 169 -3.45 5.19 3.59
C PRO A 169 -2.43 5.02 2.47
N ALA A 170 -1.94 3.79 2.28
CA ALA A 170 -1.00 3.42 1.22
C ALA A 170 -1.56 3.89 -0.13
N ARG A 171 -1.12 5.08 -0.55
CA ARG A 171 -1.67 5.76 -1.73
C ARG A 171 -1.25 4.94 -2.93
N ARG A 172 -2.19 4.16 -3.48
CA ARG A 172 -1.93 3.34 -4.66
C ARG A 172 -1.49 4.24 -5.81
N PRO A 173 -0.37 3.97 -6.49
CA PRO A 173 -0.06 4.64 -7.74
C PRO A 173 -1.17 4.29 -8.73
N ARG A 174 -1.84 5.32 -9.27
CA ARG A 174 -2.74 5.18 -10.42
C ARG A 174 -1.89 4.66 -11.58
N ARG A 175 -2.15 3.42 -11.99
CA ARG A 175 -1.75 2.89 -13.30
C ARG A 175 -2.80 3.28 -14.32
#